data_AF-S7RP33-F1
#
_entry.id   AF-S7RP33-F1
#
_cell.length_a   1.000
_cell.length_b   1.000
_cell.length_c   1.000
_cell.angle_alpha   90.00
_cell.angle_beta   90.00
_cell.angle_gamma   90.00
#
_symmetry.space_group_name_H-M   'P 1'
#
loop_
_entity.id
_entity.type
_entity.pdbx_description
1 polymer ?
#
loop_
_entity_poly.entity_id
_entity_poly.type
_entity_poly.pdbx_seq_one_letter_code
_entity_poly.pdbx_strand_id
1 'polypeptide(L)'
;LFEWVDGPLVQAMRQGDAMLLDEISLADDSVLERLNSVLEPGRTIVLAEKGGEDIDQPVVKAAEGFKLVATMNPGGDYGKKELSPALRNRFTEIWVPPVSERRDLEQIIDN
;
A
#
# COMPACT_ATOMS: atom_id res chain seq x y z
N LEU A 1 -19.58 -15.55 -18.55
CA LEU A 1 -18.99 -14.33 -19.12
C LEU A 1 -17.93 -13.88 -18.12
N PHE A 2 -16.70 -13.59 -18.56
CA PHE A 2 -15.69 -13.01 -17.67
C PHE A 2 -15.87 -11.50 -17.67
N GLU A 3 -15.94 -10.91 -16.47
CA GLU A 3 -16.03 -9.47 -16.28
C GLU A 3 -14.90 -8.99 -15.39
N TRP A 4 -14.44 -7.78 -15.66
CA TRP A 4 -13.45 -7.12 -14.81
C TRP A 4 -14.09 -6.73 -13.47
N VAL A 5 -13.37 -6.97 -12.38
CA VAL A 5 -13.76 -6.53 -11.04
C VAL A 5 -12.63 -5.70 -10.46
N ASP A 6 -12.93 -4.45 -10.09
CA ASP A 6 -11.97 -3.57 -9.44
C ASP A 6 -11.52 -4.18 -8.11
N GLY A 7 -10.20 -4.35 -7.95
CA GLY A 7 -9.60 -4.75 -6.69
C GLY A 7 -9.55 -3.61 -5.66
N PRO A 8 -9.18 -3.90 -4.40
CA PRO A 8 -9.24 -2.94 -3.30
C PRO A 8 -8.48 -1.64 -3.55
N LEU A 9 -7.30 -1.72 -4.20
CA LEU A 9 -6.51 -0.54 -4.56
C LEU A 9 -7.27 0.38 -5.53
N VAL A 10 -7.85 -0.17 -6.59
CA VAL A 10 -8.58 0.60 -7.59
C VAL A 10 -9.84 1.22 -6.98
N GLN A 11 -10.54 0.46 -6.14
CA GLN A 11 -11.71 0.95 -5.41
C GLN A 11 -11.35 2.14 -4.50
N ALA A 12 -10.30 2.00 -3.67
CA ALA A 12 -9.84 3.05 -2.78
C ALA A 12 -9.36 4.29 -3.55
N MET A 13 -8.60 4.10 -4.63
CA MET A 13 -8.16 5.19 -5.51
C MET A 13 -9.34 5.97 -6.09
N ARG A 14 -10.40 5.28 -6.56
CA ARG A 14 -11.59 5.93 -7.11
C ARG A 14 -12.41 6.68 -6.05
N GLN A 15 -12.47 6.15 -4.83
CA GLN A 15 -13.28 6.71 -3.73
C GLN A 15 -12.53 7.78 -2.93
N GLY A 16 -11.21 7.88 -3.06
CA GLY A 16 -10.40 8.80 -2.26
C GLY A 16 -10.12 8.26 -0.85
N ASP A 17 -10.24 6.94 -0.66
CA ASP A 17 -10.11 6.32 0.66
C ASP A 17 -8.64 6.12 1.07
N ALA A 18 -8.45 5.85 2.36
CA ALA A 18 -7.19 5.31 2.83
C ALA A 18 -7.11 3.80 2.54
N MET A 19 -5.97 3.35 2.03
CA MET A 19 -5.65 1.92 1.89
C MET A 19 -4.42 1.59 2.73
N LEU A 20 -4.52 0.51 3.51
CA LEU A 20 -3.42 -0.06 4.28
C LEU A 20 -2.83 -1.27 3.54
N LEU A 21 -1.53 -1.23 3.28
CA LEU A 21 -0.73 -2.36 2.83
C LEU A 21 -0.02 -2.95 4.05
N ASP A 22 -0.54 -4.07 4.56
CA ASP A 22 0.10 -4.76 5.66
C ASP A 22 1.27 -5.62 5.18
N GLU A 23 2.33 -5.66 5.99
CA GLU A 23 3.59 -6.36 5.70
C GLU A 23 4.11 -6.18 4.28
N ILE A 24 4.26 -4.93 3.82
CA ILE A 24 4.68 -4.59 2.45
C ILE A 24 6.00 -5.25 2.02
N SER A 25 6.87 -5.58 2.97
CA SER A 25 8.15 -6.27 2.74
C SER A 25 8.02 -7.74 2.29
N LEU A 26 6.83 -8.34 2.41
CA LEU A 26 6.56 -9.70 1.94
C LEU A 26 6.06 -9.75 0.50
N ALA A 27 5.67 -8.61 -0.08
CA ALA A 27 5.26 -8.55 -1.47
C ALA A 27 6.44 -8.79 -2.42
N ASP A 28 6.16 -9.44 -3.55
CA ASP A 28 7.15 -9.62 -4.62
C ASP A 28 7.55 -8.27 -5.24
N ASP A 29 8.80 -8.17 -5.69
CA ASP A 29 9.34 -6.95 -6.29
C ASP A 29 8.49 -6.45 -7.47
N SER A 30 7.95 -7.38 -8.27
CA SER A 30 7.05 -7.06 -9.40
C SER A 30 5.72 -6.42 -8.96
N VAL A 31 5.21 -6.77 -7.78
CA VAL A 31 4.01 -6.14 -7.20
C VAL A 31 4.36 -4.74 -6.70
N LEU A 32 5.48 -4.59 -6.01
CA LEU A 32 5.97 -3.30 -5.52
C LEU A 32 6.25 -2.34 -6.68
N GLU A 33 6.80 -2.84 -7.79
CA GLU A 33 7.06 -2.06 -8.99
C GLU A 33 5.78 -1.48 -9.61
N ARG A 34 4.67 -2.24 -9.59
CA ARG A 34 3.36 -1.75 -10.06
C ARG A 34 2.79 -0.64 -9.18
N LEU A 35 3.22 -0.53 -7.91
CA LEU A 35 2.79 0.53 -7.00
C LEU A 35 3.56 1.85 -7.21
N ASN A 36 4.68 1.85 -7.94
CA ASN A 36 5.52 3.04 -8.11
C ASN A 36 4.73 4.26 -8.62
N SER A 37 3.85 4.08 -9.60
CA SER A 37 3.04 5.17 -10.18
C SER A 37 1.94 5.66 -9.24
N VAL A 38 1.50 4.82 -8.29
CA VAL A 38 0.54 5.19 -7.24
C VAL A 38 1.22 6.03 -6.17
N LEU A 39 2.48 5.71 -5.87
CA LEU A 39 3.33 6.41 -4.90
C LEU A 39 3.91 7.73 -5.42
N GLU A 40 3.88 7.95 -6.73
CA GLU A 40 4.29 9.21 -7.34
C GLU A 40 3.22 10.32 -7.17
N PRO A 41 3.59 11.60 -7.29
CA PRO A 41 2.63 12.71 -7.20
C PRO A 41 1.41 12.59 -8.12
N GLY A 42 1.57 11.90 -9.26
CA GLY A 42 0.47 11.64 -10.19
C GLY A 42 -0.63 10.71 -9.66
N ARG A 43 -0.29 9.81 -8.73
CA ARG A 43 -1.18 8.82 -8.10
C ARG A 43 -2.02 8.05 -9.12
N THR A 44 -1.34 7.38 -10.04
CA THR A 44 -2.00 6.67 -11.16
C THR A 44 -1.67 5.18 -11.18
N ILE A 45 -2.55 4.38 -11.78
CA ILE A 45 -2.27 2.98 -12.09
C ILE A 45 -2.86 2.63 -13.47
N VAL A 46 -2.15 1.81 -14.24
CA VAL A 46 -2.59 1.35 -15.56
C VAL A 46 -3.22 -0.05 -15.43
N LEU A 47 -4.47 -0.19 -15.83
CA LEU A 47 -5.23 -1.43 -15.85
C LEU A 47 -5.18 -2.08 -17.23
N ALA A 48 -3.99 -2.52 -17.64
CA ALA A 48 -3.74 -3.04 -18.98
C ALA A 48 -4.52 -4.34 -19.27
N GLU A 49 -4.89 -5.10 -18.24
CA GLU A 49 -5.62 -6.36 -18.38
C GLU A 49 -7.15 -6.17 -18.48
N LYS A 50 -7.66 -4.95 -18.26
CA LYS A 50 -9.07 -4.59 -18.43
C LYS A 50 -9.38 -4.40 -19.93
N GLY A 51 -9.48 -5.49 -20.69
CA GLY A 51 -9.93 -5.45 -22.09
C GLY A 51 -11.40 -5.02 -22.22
N GLY A 52 -11.79 -4.37 -23.34
CA GLY A 52 -13.19 -4.00 -23.63
C GLY A 52 -13.34 -2.59 -24.23
N GLU A 53 -14.56 -2.04 -24.27
CA GLU A 53 -14.85 -0.69 -24.83
C GLU A 53 -14.16 0.47 -24.09
N ASP A 54 -13.51 0.19 -22.95
CA ASP A 54 -12.77 1.13 -22.10
C ASP A 54 -11.26 1.26 -22.46
N ILE A 55 -10.82 0.74 -23.62
CA ILE A 55 -9.41 0.83 -24.09
C ILE A 55 -8.89 2.28 -24.11
N ASP A 56 -9.78 3.26 -24.24
CA ASP A 56 -9.43 4.67 -24.30
C ASP A 56 -9.01 5.28 -22.95
N GLN A 57 -9.31 4.62 -21.82
CA GLN A 57 -8.92 5.09 -20.47
C GLN A 57 -8.39 3.96 -19.56
N PRO A 58 -7.23 3.36 -19.89
CA PRO A 58 -6.64 2.31 -19.07
C PRO A 58 -6.03 2.85 -17.77
N VAL A 59 -5.99 4.18 -17.59
CA VAL A 59 -5.33 4.82 -16.46
C VAL A 59 -6.37 5.26 -15.42
N VAL A 60 -6.26 4.72 -14.22
CA VAL A 60 -7.00 5.21 -13.05
C VAL A 60 -6.13 6.23 -12.33
N LYS A 61 -6.65 7.44 -12.15
CA LYS A 61 -6.07 8.47 -11.29
C LYS A 61 -6.81 8.49 -9.95
N ALA A 62 -6.07 8.54 -8.86
CA ALA A 62 -6.68 8.60 -7.54
C ALA A 62 -7.44 9.92 -7.33
N ALA A 63 -8.61 9.82 -6.70
CA ALA A 63 -9.40 10.95 -6.25
C ALA A 63 -8.66 11.74 -5.15
N GLU A 64 -9.09 12.98 -4.93
CA GLU A 64 -8.63 13.76 -3.79
C GLU A 64 -8.96 13.02 -2.49
N GLY A 65 -8.05 13.09 -1.51
CA GLY A 65 -8.20 12.39 -0.23
C GLY A 65 -7.54 11.01 -0.17
N PHE A 66 -7.26 10.36 -1.32
CA PHE A 66 -6.64 9.04 -1.33
C PHE A 66 -5.30 9.04 -0.57
N LYS A 67 -5.14 8.06 0.32
CA LYS A 67 -3.90 7.84 1.08
C LYS A 67 -3.50 6.37 1.01
N LEU A 68 -2.23 6.13 0.69
CA LEU A 68 -1.65 4.81 0.83
C LEU A 68 -0.79 4.79 2.09
N VAL A 69 -1.10 3.88 2.99
CA VAL A 69 -0.34 3.61 4.22
C VAL A 69 0.23 2.21 4.09
N ALA A 70 1.48 2.02 4.50
CA ALA A 70 2.11 0.70 4.51
C ALA A 70 2.73 0.44 5.88
N THR A 71 2.62 -0.79 6.35
CA THR A 71 3.27 -1.28 7.57
C THR A 71 4.29 -2.33 7.20
N MET A 72 5.38 -2.37 7.97
CA MET A 72 6.33 -3.45 7.91
C MET A 72 6.95 -3.66 9.28
N ASN A 73 7.22 -4.93 9.60
CA ASN A 73 8.01 -5.27 10.76
C ASN A 73 9.50 -4.95 10.48
N PRO A 74 10.28 -4.55 11.50
CA PRO A 74 11.72 -4.33 11.35
C PRO A 74 12.43 -5.56 10.80
N GLY A 75 13.46 -5.36 9.98
CA GLY A 75 14.32 -6.44 9.48
C GLY A 75 15.09 -7.10 10.62
N GLY A 76 15.16 -8.43 10.61
CA GLY A 76 15.91 -9.20 11.61
C GLY A 76 15.50 -10.68 11.72
N ASP A 77 14.25 -11.02 11.41
CA ASP A 77 13.76 -12.40 11.42
C ASP A 77 13.64 -13.00 10.01
N TYR A 78 13.91 -14.31 9.94
CA TYR A 78 13.87 -15.15 8.74
C TYR A 78 12.77 -14.76 7.74
N GLY A 79 13.17 -14.36 6.52
CA GLY A 79 12.28 -14.10 5.39
C GLY A 79 11.83 -12.65 5.21
N LYS A 80 12.13 -11.74 6.15
CA LYS A 80 11.78 -10.31 6.01
C LYS A 80 12.82 -9.59 5.16
N LYS A 81 12.47 -9.26 3.92
CA LYS A 81 13.30 -8.46 3.01
C LYS A 81 13.25 -6.99 3.42
N GLU A 82 14.40 -6.34 3.41
CA GLU A 82 14.45 -4.87 3.48
C GLU A 82 13.86 -4.27 2.21
N LEU A 83 13.08 -3.20 2.34
CA LEU A 83 12.61 -2.45 1.18
C LEU A 83 13.80 -1.76 0.49
N SER A 84 13.77 -1.69 -0.84
CA SER A 84 14.80 -0.96 -1.58
C SER A 84 14.81 0.52 -1.15
N PRO A 85 15.99 1.18 -1.09
CA PRO A 85 16.07 2.60 -0.78
C PRO A 85 15.20 3.46 -1.69
N ALA A 86 15.07 3.08 -2.96
CA ALA A 86 14.24 3.77 -3.93
C ALA A 86 12.75 3.74 -3.58
N LEU A 87 12.24 2.61 -3.09
CA LEU A 87 10.85 2.49 -2.64
C LEU A 87 10.63 3.25 -1.33
N ARG A 88 11.55 3.10 -0.36
CA ARG A 88 11.52 3.83 0.93
C ARG A 88 11.44 5.35 0.74
N ASN A 89 12.20 5.88 -0.22
CA ASN A 89 12.21 7.32 -0.54
C ASN A 89 10.88 7.87 -1.08
N ARG A 90 9.93 7.00 -1.45
CA ARG A 90 8.57 7.39 -1.88
C ARG A 90 7.57 7.44 -0.72
N PHE A 91 7.98 7.01 0.47
CA PHE A 91 7.18 7.08 1.69
C PHE A 91 7.74 8.14 2.64
N THR A 92 6.85 8.62 3.52
CA THR A 92 7.27 9.22 4.78
C THR A 92 7.34 8.10 5.81
N GLU A 93 8.56 7.73 6.21
CA GLU A 93 8.77 6.64 7.16
C GLU A 93 8.59 7.11 8.61
N ILE A 94 7.90 6.31 9.41
CA ILE A 94 7.69 6.54 10.84
C ILE A 94 8.09 5.27 11.58
N TRP A 95 9.07 5.39 12.48
CA TRP A 95 9.46 4.29 13.37
C TRP A 95 8.59 4.29 14.62
N VAL A 96 7.97 3.14 14.91
CA VAL A 96 7.20 2.93 16.14
C VAL A 96 8.05 2.12 17.12
N PRO A 97 8.44 2.68 18.28
CA PRO A 97 9.21 1.92 19.27
C PRO A 97 8.36 0.80 19.88
N PRO A 98 8.98 -0.33 20.27
CA PRO A 98 8.27 -1.37 21.01
C PRO A 98 7.80 -0.83 22.35
N VAL A 99 6.66 -1.36 22.84
CA VAL A 99 6.20 -1.04 24.19
C VAL A 99 7.16 -1.66 25.20
N SER A 100 7.87 -0.83 25.96
CA SER A 100 8.86 -1.27 26.94
C SER A 100 8.31 -1.39 28.36
N GLU A 101 7.22 -0.68 28.69
CA GLU A 101 6.66 -0.62 30.03
C GLU A 101 5.42 -1.52 30.15
N ARG A 102 5.54 -2.60 30.93
CA ARG A 102 4.43 -3.52 31.20
C ARG A 102 3.22 -2.81 31.80
N ARG A 103 3.44 -1.78 32.61
CA ARG A 103 2.39 -0.98 33.25
C ARG A 103 1.48 -0.28 32.25
N ASP A 104 2.02 0.14 31.10
CA ASP A 104 1.21 0.76 30.04
C ASP A 104 0.30 -0.26 29.39
N LEU A 105 0.78 -1.50 29.20
CA LEU A 105 -0.02 -2.61 28.68
C LEU A 105 -1.14 -3.01 29.66
N GLU A 106 -0.84 -3.06 30.95
CA GLU A 106 -1.83 -3.37 32.01
C GLU A 106 -2.97 -2.34 32.01
N GLN A 107 -2.67 -1.05 31.84
CA GLN A 107 -3.69 0.00 31.74
C GLN A 107 -4.61 -0.14 30.51
N ILE A 108 -4.13 -0.71 29.40
CA ILE A 108 -4.95 -0.91 28.20
C ILE A 108 -5.94 -2.07 28.40
N ILE A 109 -5.53 -3.11 29.11
CA ILE A 109 -6.34 -4.32 29.35
C ILE A 109 -7.43 -4.08 30.41
N ASP A 110 -7.12 -3.26 31.41
CA ASP A 110 -8.01 -2.99 32.54
C ASP A 110 -9.11 -1.93 32.24
N ASN A 111 -9.17 -1.39 31.02
CA ASN A 111 -10.24 -0.50 30.52
C ASN A 111 -11.25 -1.25 29.65
#